data_AF-A0A524G5R6-F1
#
_entry.id   AF-A0A524G5R6-F1
#
_cell.length_a   1.000
_cell.length_b   1.000
_cell.length_c   1.000
_cell.angle_alpha   90.00
_cell.angle_beta   90.00
_cell.angle_gamma   90.00
#
_symmetry.space_group_name_H-M   'P 1'
#
loop_
_entity.id
_entity.type
_entity.pdbx_description
1 polymer ?
#
loop_
_entity_poly.entity_id
_entity_poly.type
_entity_poly.pdbx_seq_one_letter_code
_entity_poly.pdbx_strand_id
1 'polypeptide(L)'
;VQNEILWRRFEVQELLFPRIPQTAENGQSIDLANLLEIAHFDLTIPNRHATVSKTLSFTIVNDGIVHGLVGMFESKLCDDIILEMMDGWKELFIPLNEPVKVIKGDHLRVKVSYRPGEFDSLKVEVL
;
A
#
# COMPACT_ATOMS: atom_id res chain seq x y z
N VAL A 1 -4.80 3.90 4.89
CA VAL A 1 -5.31 3.21 6.10
C VAL A 1 -4.85 3.91 7.36
N GLN A 2 -5.55 3.68 8.47
CA GLN A 2 -5.09 4.03 9.81
C GLN A 2 -4.55 2.78 10.50
N ASN A 3 -3.25 2.76 10.85
CA ASN A 3 -2.63 1.68 11.63
C ASN A 3 -1.57 2.23 12.60
N GLU A 4 -1.96 2.51 13.83
CA GLU A 4 -1.09 3.05 14.88
C GLU A 4 0.03 2.09 15.30
N ILE A 5 -0.27 0.79 15.32
CA ILE A 5 0.69 -0.22 15.79
C ILE A 5 1.90 -0.26 14.85
N LEU A 6 1.66 -0.38 13.53
CA LEU A 6 2.73 -0.40 12.54
C LEU A 6 3.40 0.97 12.42
N TRP A 7 2.66 2.06 12.58
CA TRP A 7 3.22 3.40 12.56
C TRP A 7 4.25 3.62 13.67
N ARG A 8 3.93 3.21 14.90
CA ARG A 8 4.77 3.43 16.08
C ARG A 8 5.89 2.43 16.26
N ARG A 9 5.99 1.38 15.43
CA ARG A 9 7.12 0.42 15.47
C ARG A 9 8.49 1.06 15.22
N PHE A 10 8.50 2.24 14.61
CA PHE A 10 9.71 3.00 14.31
C PHE A 10 10.08 4.00 15.42
N GLU A 11 9.36 3.96 16.54
CA GLU A 11 9.55 4.83 17.69
C GLU A 11 9.94 3.97 18.91
N VAL A 12 11.19 4.08 19.37
CA VAL A 12 11.67 3.34 20.55
C VAL A 12 12.41 4.29 21.48
N GLN A 13 11.85 4.54 22.67
CA GLN A 13 12.49 5.35 23.72
C GLN A 13 13.10 6.65 23.16
N GLU A 14 12.28 7.42 22.42
CA GLU A 14 12.63 8.70 21.76
C GLU A 14 13.50 8.59 20.49
N LEU A 15 13.95 7.40 20.12
CA LEU A 15 14.60 7.16 18.83
C LEU A 15 13.57 7.03 17.71
N LEU A 16 13.84 7.71 16.59
CA LEU A 16 13.05 7.64 15.37
C LEU A 16 13.86 6.91 14.29
N PHE A 17 13.34 5.77 13.86
CA PHE A 17 13.91 4.99 12.75
C PHE A 17 13.22 5.31 11.43
N PRO A 18 13.91 5.18 10.29
CA PRO A 18 13.27 5.29 8.98
C PRO A 18 12.11 4.30 8.86
N ARG A 19 10.94 4.82 8.46
CA ARG A 19 9.77 3.98 8.21
C ARG A 19 9.97 3.23 6.89
N ILE A 20 9.90 1.91 6.95
CA ILE A 20 10.04 1.02 5.80
C ILE A 20 8.77 0.17 5.61
N PRO A 21 8.51 -0.36 4.41
CA PRO A 21 7.42 -1.29 4.18
C PRO A 21 7.49 -2.51 5.13
N GLN A 22 6.35 -2.93 5.65
CA GLN A 22 6.22 -4.08 6.56
C GLN A 22 5.01 -4.93 6.20
N THR A 23 5.02 -6.20 6.58
CA THR A 23 3.79 -6.99 6.52
C THR A 23 2.82 -6.55 7.63
N ALA A 24 1.55 -6.44 7.27
CA ALA A 24 0.44 -6.23 8.20
C ALA A 24 -0.27 -7.56 8.45
N GLU A 25 -0.68 -7.80 9.70
CA GLU A 25 -1.62 -8.89 9.98
C GLU A 25 -3.03 -8.44 9.63
N ASN A 26 -3.87 -9.40 9.25
CA ASN A 26 -5.27 -9.14 8.94
C ASN A 26 -5.99 -8.49 10.14
N GLY A 27 -6.75 -7.42 9.87
CA GLY A 27 -7.49 -6.67 10.89
C GLY A 27 -6.67 -5.69 11.73
N GLN A 28 -5.36 -5.52 11.48
CA GLN A 28 -4.56 -4.50 12.19
C GLN A 28 -4.77 -3.08 11.66
N SER A 29 -5.31 -2.94 10.45
CA SER A 29 -5.52 -1.67 9.77
C SER A 29 -7.01 -1.34 9.71
N ILE A 30 -7.33 -0.05 9.84
CA ILE A 30 -8.67 0.49 9.55
C ILE A 30 -8.63 1.14 8.16
N ASP A 31 -9.50 0.68 7.27
CA ASP A 31 -9.64 1.25 5.94
C ASP A 31 -10.39 2.58 5.98
N LEU A 32 -9.73 3.61 5.43
CA LEU A 32 -10.26 4.96 5.33
C LEU A 32 -10.77 5.28 3.92
N ALA A 33 -10.53 4.39 2.96
CA ALA A 33 -10.94 4.52 1.56
C ALA A 33 -11.06 3.12 0.92
N ASN A 34 -11.80 3.05 -0.19
CA ASN A 34 -11.88 1.82 -0.98
C ASN A 34 -10.56 1.49 -1.67
N LEU A 35 -10.33 0.21 -1.93
CA LEU A 35 -9.18 -0.26 -2.69
C LEU A 35 -9.20 0.32 -4.12
N LEU A 36 -8.02 0.63 -4.65
CA LEU A 36 -7.83 1.03 -6.04
C LEU A 36 -6.76 0.16 -6.66
N GLU A 37 -6.98 -0.29 -7.89
CA GLU A 37 -5.97 -1.03 -8.64
C GLU A 37 -4.77 -0.13 -8.95
N ILE A 38 -3.57 -0.56 -8.57
CA ILE A 38 -2.33 0.15 -8.88
C ILE A 38 -1.72 -0.29 -10.21
N ALA A 39 -1.73 -1.59 -10.50
CA ALA A 39 -1.12 -2.18 -11.68
C ALA A 39 -1.74 -3.54 -11.98
N HIS A 40 -1.72 -3.91 -13.26
CA HIS A 40 -2.07 -5.23 -13.75
C HIS A 40 -0.94 -5.77 -14.62
N PHE A 41 -0.51 -7.00 -14.37
CA PHE A 41 0.58 -7.65 -15.10
C PHE A 41 0.09 -8.92 -15.79
N ASP A 42 0.13 -8.90 -17.12
CA ASP A 42 -0.08 -10.09 -17.93
C ASP A 42 1.26 -10.84 -18.07
N LEU A 43 1.37 -11.97 -17.37
CA LEU A 43 2.56 -12.81 -17.32
C LEU A 43 2.75 -13.67 -18.58
N THR A 44 1.79 -13.67 -19.52
CA THR A 44 1.93 -14.38 -20.80
C THR A 44 2.77 -13.59 -21.81
N ILE A 45 3.02 -12.30 -21.56
CA ILE A 45 3.78 -11.42 -22.43
C ILE A 45 5.27 -11.45 -22.03
N PRO A 46 6.17 -11.99 -22.88
CA PRO A 46 7.59 -12.08 -22.56
C PRO A 46 8.27 -10.71 -22.54
N ASN A 47 9.35 -10.58 -21.75
CA ASN A 47 10.24 -9.41 -21.69
C ASN A 47 9.56 -8.06 -21.39
N ARG A 48 8.42 -8.08 -20.69
CA ARG A 48 7.76 -6.83 -20.28
C ARG A 48 8.55 -6.15 -19.16
N HIS A 49 9.03 -4.93 -19.41
CA HIS A 49 9.55 -4.07 -18.35
C HIS A 49 8.38 -3.60 -17.47
N ALA A 50 8.19 -4.27 -16.34
CA ALA A 50 7.11 -4.04 -15.40
C ALA A 50 7.43 -2.90 -14.41
N THR A 51 7.54 -1.66 -14.90
CA THR A 51 7.63 -0.48 -14.02
C THR A 51 6.24 0.00 -13.60
N VAL A 52 6.10 0.44 -12.36
CA VAL A 52 4.87 1.07 -11.86
C VAL A 52 5.13 2.56 -11.68
N SER A 53 4.23 3.39 -12.19
CA SER A 53 4.14 4.81 -11.84
C SER A 53 2.70 5.27 -12.02
N LYS A 54 1.97 5.43 -10.92
CA LYS A 54 0.55 5.76 -10.95
C LYS A 54 0.21 6.74 -9.83
N THR A 55 -0.65 7.71 -10.14
CA THR A 55 -1.30 8.54 -9.13
C THR A 55 -2.65 7.93 -8.82
N LEU A 56 -2.85 7.56 -7.57
CA LEU A 56 -4.11 7.09 -7.02
C LEU A 56 -4.83 8.26 -6.34
N SER A 57 -6.14 8.37 -6.53
CA SER A 57 -6.97 9.40 -5.92
C SER A 57 -8.04 8.72 -5.08
N PHE A 58 -7.79 8.61 -3.79
CA PHE A 58 -8.70 7.97 -2.85
C PHE A 58 -9.75 8.98 -2.40
N THR A 59 -11.01 8.55 -2.36
CA THR A 59 -12.07 9.29 -1.67
C THR A 59 -12.21 8.73 -0.26
N ILE A 60 -12.02 9.58 0.74
CA ILE A 60 -12.04 9.19 2.14
C ILE A 60 -13.48 8.91 2.57
N VAL A 61 -13.74 7.71 3.06
CA VAL A 61 -15.08 7.26 3.47
C VAL A 61 -15.33 7.36 4.97
N ASN A 62 -14.26 7.48 5.77
CA ASN A 62 -14.28 7.60 7.23
C ASN A 62 -13.24 8.63 7.71
N ASP A 63 -13.56 9.37 8.77
CA ASP A 63 -12.63 10.27 9.44
C ASP A 63 -11.47 9.48 10.08
N GLY A 64 -10.27 10.07 10.12
CA GLY A 64 -9.14 9.41 10.78
C GLY A 64 -7.79 10.04 10.49
N ILE A 65 -6.75 9.24 10.74
CA ILE A 65 -5.36 9.60 10.45
C ILE A 65 -4.76 8.53 9.52
N VAL A 66 -4.38 8.95 8.32
CA VAL A 66 -3.72 8.09 7.34
C VAL A 66 -2.26 7.93 7.73
N HIS A 67 -1.89 6.71 8.09
CA HIS A 67 -0.52 6.33 8.44
C HIS A 67 0.24 5.74 7.24
N GLY A 68 -0.48 5.22 6.25
CA GLY A 68 0.12 4.46 5.16
C GLY A 68 -0.90 3.96 4.15
N LEU A 69 -0.38 3.27 3.14
CA LEU A 69 -1.14 2.43 2.23
C LEU A 69 -1.05 0.97 2.69
N VAL A 70 -2.09 0.21 2.40
CA VAL A 70 -2.04 -1.26 2.47
C VAL A 70 -2.19 -1.78 1.05
N GLY A 71 -1.26 -2.63 0.65
CA GLY A 71 -1.23 -3.33 -0.62
C GLY A 71 -1.64 -4.78 -0.46
N MET A 72 -2.45 -5.24 -1.40
CA MET A 72 -2.83 -6.62 -1.59
C MET A 72 -2.82 -6.91 -3.10
N PHE A 73 -2.92 -8.19 -3.45
CA PHE A 73 -3.01 -8.60 -4.84
C PHE A 73 -3.98 -9.76 -4.99
N GLU A 74 -4.41 -9.96 -6.22
CA GLU A 74 -5.05 -11.17 -6.70
C GLU A 74 -4.28 -11.63 -7.93
N SER A 75 -4.27 -12.93 -8.19
CA SER A 75 -3.63 -13.47 -9.39
C SER A 75 -4.46 -14.58 -9.99
N LYS A 76 -4.70 -14.50 -11.30
CA LYS A 76 -5.31 -15.58 -12.07
C LYS A 76 -4.21 -16.52 -12.57
N LEU A 77 -4.20 -17.76 -12.09
CA LEU A 77 -3.15 -18.73 -12.40
C LEU A 77 -3.43 -19.46 -13.73
N CYS A 78 -4.57 -20.15 -13.82
CA CYS A 78 -5.04 -20.85 -15.02
C CYS A 78 -6.56 -21.04 -14.93
N ASP A 79 -7.27 -20.94 -16.05
CA ASP A 79 -8.72 -21.14 -16.16
C ASP A 79 -9.53 -20.36 -15.11
N ASP A 80 -10.06 -21.03 -14.09
CA ASP A 80 -10.85 -20.42 -13.00
C ASP A 80 -10.11 -20.45 -11.65
N ILE A 81 -8.81 -20.80 -11.65
CA ILE A 81 -7.97 -20.82 -10.45
C ILE A 81 -7.46 -19.40 -10.17
N ILE A 82 -7.95 -18.84 -9.07
CA ILE A 82 -7.57 -17.53 -8.55
C ILE A 82 -6.80 -17.73 -7.25
N LEU A 83 -5.65 -17.07 -7.14
CA LEU A 83 -4.87 -16.94 -5.92
C LEU A 83 -5.29 -15.64 -5.23
N GLU A 84 -5.74 -15.75 -4.00
CA GLU A 84 -6.24 -14.64 -3.19
C GLU A 84 -5.34 -14.43 -1.95
N MET A 85 -5.54 -13.30 -1.27
CA MET A 85 -4.78 -13.01 -0.04
C MET A 85 -4.98 -14.09 1.05
N MET A 86 -6.15 -14.74 1.07
CA MET A 86 -6.48 -15.78 2.05
C MET A 86 -5.69 -17.09 1.86
N ASP A 87 -4.97 -17.26 0.75
CA ASP A 87 -4.11 -18.42 0.47
C ASP A 87 -2.75 -18.35 1.19
N GLY A 88 -2.68 -17.65 2.33
CA GLY A 88 -1.49 -17.54 3.18
C GLY A 88 -0.62 -16.32 2.93
N TRP A 89 -1.10 -15.33 2.16
CA TRP A 89 -0.40 -14.08 1.94
C TRP A 89 -0.70 -13.06 3.04
N LYS A 90 0.26 -12.17 3.29
CA LYS A 90 0.08 -11.04 4.19
C LYS A 90 0.01 -9.76 3.40
N GLU A 91 -0.83 -8.85 3.86
CA GLU A 91 -0.91 -7.49 3.36
C GLU A 91 0.43 -6.77 3.53
N LEU A 92 0.75 -5.87 2.60
CA LEU A 92 1.93 -5.03 2.67
C LEU A 92 1.54 -3.62 3.12
N PHE A 93 1.94 -3.24 4.33
CA PHE A 93 1.83 -1.88 4.81
C PHE A 93 3.00 -1.04 4.30
N ILE A 94 2.70 0.06 3.61
CA ILE A 94 3.67 1.03 3.13
C ILE A 94 3.42 2.35 3.89
N PRO A 95 4.29 2.72 4.83
CA PRO A 95 4.11 3.93 5.63
C PRO A 95 4.25 5.19 4.77
N LEU A 96 3.50 6.23 5.13
CA LEU A 96 3.78 7.60 4.65
C LEU A 96 4.98 8.18 5.41
N ASN A 97 5.57 9.25 4.87
CA ASN A 97 6.60 10.01 5.58
C ASN A 97 6.04 10.66 6.85
N GLU A 98 4.82 11.19 6.75
CA GLU A 98 4.11 11.88 7.82
C GLU A 98 2.65 11.41 7.85
N PRO A 99 2.02 11.39 9.04
CA PRO A 99 0.63 11.01 9.18
C PRO A 99 -0.27 12.15 8.66
N VAL A 100 -1.32 11.81 7.92
CA VAL A 100 -2.22 12.81 7.32
C VAL A 100 -3.59 12.70 7.97
N LYS A 101 -4.01 13.74 8.68
CA LYS A 101 -5.39 13.82 9.19
C LYS A 101 -6.35 14.03 8.01
N VAL A 102 -7.42 13.24 7.97
CA VAL A 102 -8.45 13.29 6.92
C VAL A 102 -9.84 13.26 7.53
N ILE A 103 -10.79 13.85 6.80
CA ILE A 103 -12.22 13.75 7.08
C ILE A 103 -12.93 13.07 5.92
N LYS A 104 -14.08 12.46 6.20
CA LYS A 104 -14.95 11.86 5.20
C LYS A 104 -15.29 12.89 4.10
N GLY A 105 -15.11 12.47 2.86
CA GLY A 105 -15.29 13.30 1.67
C GLY A 105 -13.99 13.93 1.15
N ASP A 106 -12.89 13.89 1.92
CA ASP A 106 -11.59 14.34 1.42
C ASP A 106 -11.12 13.49 0.23
N HIS A 107 -10.27 14.09 -0.59
CA HIS A 107 -9.56 13.40 -1.65
C HIS A 107 -8.07 13.33 -1.34
N LEU A 108 -7.57 12.15 -1.02
CA LEU A 108 -6.14 11.91 -0.81
C LEU A 108 -5.51 11.42 -2.11
N ARG A 109 -4.63 12.23 -2.69
CA ARG A 109 -3.86 11.84 -3.88
C ARG A 109 -2.49 11.32 -3.46
N VAL A 110 -2.14 10.15 -3.99
CA VAL A 110 -0.87 9.49 -3.68
C VAL A 110 -0.23 9.02 -4.97
N LYS A 111 1.01 9.44 -5.23
CA LYS A 111 1.83 8.90 -6.30
C LYS A 111 2.60 7.69 -5.79
N VAL A 112 2.46 6.57 -6.48
CA VAL A 112 3.22 5.35 -6.19
C VAL A 112 4.08 5.02 -7.40
N SER A 113 5.35 4.73 -7.18
CA SER A 113 6.26 4.27 -8.23
C SER A 113 7.15 3.14 -7.77
N TYR A 114 7.49 2.23 -8.68
CA TYR A 114 8.39 1.11 -8.45
C TYR A 114 9.16 0.76 -9.73
N ARG A 115 10.45 0.46 -9.59
CA ARG A 115 11.32 0.03 -10.69
C ARG A 115 11.99 -1.31 -10.35
N PRO A 116 11.66 -2.40 -11.05
CA PRO A 116 12.29 -3.70 -10.83
C PRO A 116 13.81 -3.63 -10.98
N GLY A 117 14.54 -4.32 -10.09
CA GLY A 117 16.01 -4.42 -10.14
C GLY A 117 16.78 -3.25 -9.53
N GLU A 118 16.11 -2.14 -9.22
CA GLU A 118 16.71 -1.02 -8.49
C GLU A 118 16.47 -1.19 -6.98
N PHE A 119 17.51 -1.00 -6.17
CA PHE A 119 17.41 -0.98 -4.72
C PHE A 119 16.57 0.24 -4.27
N ASP A 120 15.65 0.01 -3.33
CA ASP A 120 14.80 1.06 -2.73
C ASP A 120 14.00 1.89 -3.75
N SER A 121 13.53 1.23 -4.82
CA SER A 121 12.83 1.91 -5.92
C SER A 121 11.35 2.17 -5.66
N LEU A 122 10.78 1.56 -4.61
CA LEU A 122 9.40 1.81 -4.19
C LEU A 122 9.31 3.19 -3.53
N LYS A 123 8.53 4.09 -4.12
CA LYS A 123 8.30 5.43 -3.59
C LYS A 123 6.81 5.71 -3.50
N VAL A 124 6.42 6.34 -2.40
CA VAL A 124 5.07 6.80 -2.11
C VAL A 124 5.12 8.26 -1.71
N GLU A 125 4.36 9.10 -2.39
CA GLU A 125 4.35 10.55 -2.20
C GLU A 125 2.91 11.05 -2.15
N VAL A 126 2.55 11.81 -1.11
CA VAL A 126 1.25 12.48 -0.99
C VAL A 126 1.31 13.80 -1.78
N LEU A 127 0.27 14.09 -2.58
CA LEU A 127 0.20 15.22 -3.53
C LEU A 127 -0.88 16.26 -3.21
#